data_AF-A0A5R9BXP9-F1
#
_entry.id   AF-A0A5R9BXP9-F1
#
_cell.length_a   1.000
_cell.length_b   1.000
_cell.length_c   1.000
_cell.angle_alpha   90.00
_cell.angle_beta   90.00
_cell.angle_gamma   90.00
#
_symmetry.space_group_name_H-M   'P 1'
#
loop_
_entity.id
_entity.type
_entity.pdbx_description
1 polymer ?
#
loop_
_entity_poly.entity_id
_entity_poly.type
_entity_poly.pdbx_seq_one_letter_code
_entity_poly.pdbx_strand_id
1 'polypeptide(L)'
;MNYTELMEQIGNQEWTVEVKLGLGDGSTITMGRYGIIVIIFNEDGSITFPSHLDFLPLEYDHWKFDEEKQEINFMNPEGQISSVIGLPQKFGTRLIMYDHDQGKQKRRFVAYPSLQEKIRQQKLPHAEINEGNIIFAHDYVDSPIKAMVEREELAIHRLKNSPSEIEGLREVFNYLIENSDLKNIMVTTNNNLEKDPFEESINFKMAVERTPFTLVASRSLMIEVVGKLLIEYNHQIFKSKRFSQKQYQFSVFEIIMKYFADRIVLKEQ
;
A
#
# COMPACT_ATOMS: atom_id res chain seq x y z
N MET A 1 -27.73 -21.52 -2.37
CA MET A 1 -26.88 -20.57 -3.09
C MET A 1 -26.24 -21.31 -4.24
N ASN A 2 -26.26 -20.76 -5.45
CA ASN A 2 -25.55 -21.34 -6.60
C ASN A 2 -24.11 -20.81 -6.68
N TYR A 3 -23.29 -21.38 -7.55
CA TYR A 3 -21.90 -20.98 -7.74
C TYR A 3 -21.73 -19.48 -8.03
N THR A 4 -22.54 -18.90 -8.90
CA THR A 4 -22.47 -17.49 -9.27
C THR A 4 -22.72 -16.58 -8.07
N GLU A 5 -23.77 -16.86 -7.29
CA GLU A 5 -24.11 -16.13 -6.07
C GLU A 5 -23.02 -16.25 -5.00
N LEU A 6 -22.34 -17.40 -4.92
CA LEU A 6 -21.19 -17.57 -4.03
C LEU A 6 -20.02 -16.70 -4.48
N MET A 7 -19.70 -16.71 -5.77
CA MET A 7 -18.58 -15.96 -6.33
C MET A 7 -18.72 -14.46 -6.18
N GLU A 8 -19.94 -13.92 -6.26
CA GLU A 8 -20.21 -12.52 -5.92
C GLU A 8 -19.82 -12.15 -4.47
N GLN A 9 -19.79 -13.14 -3.56
CA GLN A 9 -19.47 -12.91 -2.15
C GLN A 9 -18.02 -13.22 -1.77
N ILE A 10 -17.38 -14.18 -2.45
CA ILE A 10 -16.03 -14.64 -2.06
C ILE A 10 -14.95 -14.34 -3.11
N GLY A 11 -15.34 -14.17 -4.36
CA GLY A 11 -14.44 -13.99 -5.49
C GLY A 11 -13.74 -12.64 -5.50
N ASN A 12 -12.52 -12.60 -6.02
CA ASN A 12 -11.72 -11.37 -6.15
C ASN A 12 -11.59 -10.56 -4.85
N GLN A 13 -11.68 -11.24 -3.71
CA GLN A 13 -11.61 -10.66 -2.38
C GLN A 13 -10.47 -11.30 -1.60
N GLU A 14 -9.76 -10.50 -0.80
CA GLU A 14 -8.71 -11.01 0.08
C GLU A 14 -9.33 -11.56 1.37
N TRP A 15 -9.04 -12.83 1.66
CA TRP A 15 -9.47 -13.53 2.87
C TRP A 15 -8.26 -13.86 3.74
N THR A 16 -8.21 -13.28 4.93
CA THR A 16 -7.17 -13.58 5.92
C THR A 16 -7.50 -14.87 6.65
N VAL A 17 -6.54 -15.80 6.72
CA VAL A 17 -6.69 -17.05 7.46
C VAL A 17 -6.25 -16.84 8.91
N GLU A 18 -7.17 -17.11 9.83
CA GLU A 18 -6.96 -16.92 11.27
C GLU A 18 -7.23 -18.23 12.04
N VAL A 19 -6.52 -18.42 13.14
CA VAL A 19 -6.89 -19.41 14.17
C VAL A 19 -7.91 -18.76 15.10
N LYS A 20 -9.07 -19.39 15.27
CA LYS A 20 -10.11 -18.93 16.20
C LYS A 20 -9.62 -19.07 17.64
N LEU A 21 -9.61 -17.97 18.38
CA LEU A 21 -9.32 -17.91 19.81
C LEU A 21 -10.60 -17.54 20.58
N GLY A 22 -11.22 -18.52 21.25
CA GLY A 22 -12.31 -18.23 22.19
C GLY A 22 -13.42 -17.29 21.67
N LEU A 23 -14.00 -16.48 22.56
CA LEU A 23 -15.11 -15.57 22.28
C LEU A 23 -14.67 -14.38 21.41
N GLY A 24 -14.69 -14.55 20.10
CA GLY A 24 -14.74 -13.45 19.11
C GLY A 24 -13.42 -13.09 18.45
N ASP A 25 -12.29 -13.36 19.10
CA ASP A 25 -10.97 -12.99 18.59
C ASP A 25 -10.29 -14.13 17.81
N GLY A 26 -9.42 -13.79 16.89
CA GLY A 26 -8.68 -14.73 16.06
C GLY A 26 -7.28 -14.18 15.85
N SER A 27 -6.29 -15.08 15.81
CA SER A 27 -4.91 -14.71 15.53
C SER A 27 -4.58 -15.08 14.10
N THR A 28 -3.96 -14.15 13.37
CA THR A 28 -3.46 -14.42 12.02
C THR A 28 -2.39 -15.52 12.07
N ILE A 29 -2.41 -16.37 11.05
CA ILE A 29 -1.35 -17.36 10.85
C ILE A 29 -0.21 -16.69 10.10
N THR A 30 0.97 -16.68 10.72
CA THR A 30 2.21 -16.21 10.07
C THR A 30 2.96 -17.40 9.50
N MET A 31 3.26 -17.37 8.19
CA MET A 31 4.13 -18.30 7.50
C MET A 31 5.42 -17.58 7.11
N GLY A 32 6.54 -18.12 7.57
CA GLY A 32 7.85 -17.50 7.36
C GLY A 32 8.13 -16.35 8.33
N ARG A 33 8.99 -15.40 7.95
CA ARG A 33 9.47 -14.36 8.87
C ARG A 33 8.43 -13.28 9.18
N TYR A 34 7.60 -12.92 8.20
CA TYR A 34 6.62 -11.81 8.31
C TYR A 34 5.31 -12.02 7.52
N GLY A 35 5.18 -13.09 6.73
CA GLY A 35 4.03 -13.28 5.84
C GLY A 35 2.79 -13.78 6.59
N ILE A 36 1.66 -13.07 6.51
CA ILE A 36 0.37 -13.60 6.95
C ILE A 36 -0.29 -14.38 5.81
N ILE A 37 -1.04 -15.42 6.11
CA ILE A 37 -1.79 -16.16 5.07
C ILE A 37 -3.01 -15.34 4.66
N VAL A 38 -3.00 -14.89 3.42
CA VAL A 38 -4.13 -14.27 2.74
C VAL A 38 -4.38 -15.07 1.48
N ILE A 39 -5.65 -15.34 1.17
CA ILE A 39 -6.05 -16.09 -0.02
C ILE A 39 -7.10 -15.32 -0.83
N ILE A 40 -7.12 -15.56 -2.13
CA ILE A 40 -8.14 -15.11 -3.06
C ILE A 40 -8.69 -16.35 -3.78
N PHE A 41 -10.02 -16.48 -3.79
CA PHE A 41 -10.73 -17.52 -4.52
C PHE A 41 -10.94 -17.09 -5.97
N ASN A 42 -10.39 -17.85 -6.92
CA ASN A 42 -10.56 -17.60 -8.34
C ASN A 42 -11.72 -18.44 -8.92
N GLU A 43 -12.37 -17.93 -9.97
CA GLU A 43 -13.51 -18.59 -10.63
C GLU A 43 -13.15 -19.94 -11.27
N ASP A 44 -11.88 -20.19 -11.59
CA ASP A 44 -11.41 -21.45 -12.13
C ASP A 44 -11.16 -22.53 -11.06
N GLY A 45 -11.38 -22.20 -9.79
CA GLY A 45 -11.11 -23.10 -8.66
C GLY A 45 -9.67 -23.05 -8.14
N SER A 46 -8.81 -22.19 -8.70
CA SER A 46 -7.46 -21.95 -8.17
C SER A 46 -7.47 -20.99 -6.98
N ILE A 47 -6.38 -20.99 -6.22
CA ILE A 47 -6.16 -20.07 -5.10
C ILE A 47 -4.93 -19.20 -5.38
N THR A 48 -5.06 -17.89 -5.15
CA THR A 48 -3.95 -16.94 -5.23
C THR A 48 -3.58 -16.43 -3.84
N PHE A 49 -2.27 -16.29 -3.59
CA PHE A 49 -1.72 -15.76 -2.35
C PHE A 49 -1.12 -14.37 -2.62
N PRO A 50 -1.82 -13.27 -2.28
CA PRO A 50 -1.31 -11.92 -2.50
C PRO A 50 -0.20 -11.53 -1.51
N SER A 51 -0.05 -12.25 -0.40
CA SER A 51 1.04 -12.04 0.55
C SER A 51 2.32 -12.75 0.14
N HIS A 52 3.47 -12.15 0.47
CA HIS A 52 4.75 -12.83 0.30
C HIS A 52 4.87 -13.95 1.35
N LEU A 53 4.81 -15.20 0.89
CA LEU A 53 4.96 -16.39 1.72
C LEU A 53 6.27 -17.09 1.37
N ASP A 54 7.08 -17.41 2.38
CA ASP A 54 8.31 -18.19 2.19
C ASP A 54 8.02 -19.62 1.71
N PHE A 55 6.78 -20.11 1.92
CA PHE A 55 6.28 -21.40 1.48
C PHE A 55 4.76 -21.35 1.29
N LEU A 56 4.25 -22.05 0.26
CA LEU A 56 2.82 -22.17 -0.01
C LEU A 56 2.22 -23.31 0.82
N PRO A 57 1.12 -23.09 1.57
CA PRO A 57 0.47 -24.17 2.29
C PRO A 57 -0.17 -25.16 1.32
N LEU A 58 0.27 -26.43 1.36
CA LEU A 58 -0.23 -27.49 0.48
C LEU A 58 -1.72 -27.79 0.69
N GLU A 59 -2.28 -27.40 1.83
CA GLU A 59 -3.70 -27.54 2.12
C GLU A 59 -4.62 -26.61 1.32
N TYR A 60 -4.08 -25.64 0.56
CA TYR A 60 -4.82 -24.62 -0.18
C TYR A 60 -4.47 -24.59 -1.68
N ASP A 61 -4.33 -25.76 -2.31
CA ASP A 61 -3.95 -25.85 -3.73
C ASP A 61 -5.10 -25.47 -4.66
N HIS A 62 -6.27 -26.08 -4.45
CA HIS A 62 -7.49 -25.81 -5.22
C HIS A 62 -8.72 -25.79 -4.32
N TRP A 63 -9.82 -25.21 -4.81
CA TRP A 63 -11.10 -25.21 -4.13
C TRP A 63 -12.25 -25.58 -5.06
N LYS A 64 -13.33 -26.13 -4.49
CA LYS A 64 -14.59 -26.41 -5.20
C LYS A 64 -15.78 -26.11 -4.31
N PHE A 65 -16.86 -25.63 -4.92
CA PHE A 65 -18.14 -25.50 -4.24
C PHE A 65 -18.97 -26.78 -4.41
N ASP A 66 -19.38 -27.38 -3.30
CA ASP A 66 -20.41 -28.41 -3.26
C ASP A 66 -21.77 -27.70 -3.09
N GLU A 67 -22.46 -27.47 -4.21
CA GLU A 67 -23.76 -26.79 -4.23
C GLU A 67 -24.83 -27.56 -3.45
N GLU A 68 -24.78 -28.89 -3.41
CA GLU A 68 -25.79 -29.68 -2.71
C GLU A 68 -25.63 -29.55 -1.20
N LYS A 69 -24.39 -29.58 -0.71
CA LYS A 69 -24.08 -29.46 0.73
C LYS A 69 -23.95 -28.03 1.20
N GLN A 70 -23.84 -27.06 0.28
CA GLN A 70 -23.54 -25.66 0.57
C GLN A 70 -22.19 -25.52 1.33
N GLU A 71 -21.16 -26.19 0.84
CA GLU A 71 -19.83 -26.23 1.44
C GLU A 71 -18.73 -25.93 0.42
N ILE A 72 -17.66 -25.27 0.88
CA ILE A 72 -16.46 -25.00 0.09
C ILE A 72 -15.39 -26.01 0.50
N ASN A 73 -14.94 -26.83 -0.45
CA ASN A 73 -13.95 -27.86 -0.21
C ASN A 73 -12.58 -27.41 -0.73
N PHE A 74 -11.60 -27.32 0.16
CA PHE A 74 -10.20 -27.20 -0.23
C PHE A 74 -9.64 -28.57 -0.58
N MET A 75 -8.76 -28.60 -1.58
CA MET A 75 -8.07 -29.79 -2.04
C MET A 75 -6.55 -29.58 -1.93
N ASN A 76 -5.84 -30.66 -1.61
CA ASN A 76 -4.39 -30.74 -1.72
C ASN A 76 -3.95 -31.03 -3.17
N PRO A 77 -2.64 -31.03 -3.49
CA PRO A 77 -2.15 -31.34 -4.83
C PRO A 77 -2.53 -32.74 -5.33
N GLU A 78 -2.81 -33.68 -4.43
CA GLU A 78 -3.32 -35.01 -4.77
C GLU A 78 -4.82 -35.04 -5.09
N GLY A 79 -5.52 -33.90 -5.00
CA GLY A 79 -6.96 -33.77 -5.26
C GLY A 79 -7.85 -34.27 -4.13
N GLN A 80 -7.29 -34.55 -2.95
CA GLN A 80 -8.03 -34.97 -1.76
C GLN A 80 -8.49 -33.76 -0.96
N ILE A 81 -9.66 -33.86 -0.33
CA ILE A 81 -10.22 -32.78 0.49
C ILE A 81 -9.33 -32.57 1.72
N SER A 82 -8.71 -31.40 1.82
CA SER A 82 -7.84 -31.00 2.92
C SER A 82 -8.59 -30.26 4.03
N SER A 83 -9.67 -29.54 3.69
CA SER A 83 -10.52 -28.79 4.61
C SER A 83 -11.89 -28.54 3.97
N VAL A 84 -12.91 -28.42 4.82
CA VAL A 84 -14.28 -28.12 4.43
C VAL A 84 -14.71 -26.86 5.14
N ILE A 85 -15.26 -25.89 4.40
CA ILE A 85 -15.56 -24.56 4.90
C ILE A 85 -17.02 -24.23 4.66
N GLY A 86 -17.66 -23.63 5.67
CA GLY A 86 -19.02 -23.14 5.55
C GLY A 86 -19.13 -21.84 4.76
N LEU A 87 -20.34 -21.53 4.31
CA LEU A 87 -20.64 -20.31 3.58
C LEU A 87 -20.25 -19.02 4.33
N PRO A 88 -19.97 -17.92 3.59
CA PRO A 88 -19.69 -16.61 4.19
C PRO A 88 -20.87 -16.11 5.03
N GLN A 89 -20.56 -15.66 6.25
CA GLN A 89 -21.51 -15.06 7.18
C GLN A 89 -21.12 -13.62 7.49
N LYS A 90 -22.11 -12.71 7.47
CA LYS A 90 -21.89 -11.29 7.73
C LYS A 90 -21.89 -10.98 9.23
N PHE A 91 -20.81 -10.39 9.72
CA PHE A 91 -20.65 -9.90 11.09
C PHE A 91 -20.23 -8.42 11.07
N GLY A 92 -21.21 -7.52 11.15
CA GLY A 92 -20.97 -6.08 11.03
C GLY A 92 -20.37 -5.72 9.67
N THR A 93 -19.14 -5.22 9.66
CA THR A 93 -18.38 -4.86 8.45
C THR A 93 -17.56 -6.01 7.85
N ARG A 94 -17.58 -7.19 8.48
CA ARG A 94 -16.76 -8.35 8.13
C ARG A 94 -17.61 -9.45 7.50
N LEU A 95 -16.99 -10.23 6.61
CA LEU A 95 -17.47 -11.57 6.25
C LEU A 95 -16.57 -12.60 6.93
N ILE A 96 -17.17 -13.66 7.47
CA ILE A 96 -16.45 -14.74 8.13
C ILE A 96 -16.92 -16.08 7.59
N MET A 97 -15.99 -16.92 7.14
CA MET A 97 -16.23 -18.34 6.88
C MET A 97 -15.52 -19.16 7.96
N TYR A 98 -16.14 -20.27 8.37
CA TYR A 98 -15.59 -21.15 9.40
C TYR A 98 -15.18 -22.48 8.78
N ASP A 99 -13.98 -22.92 9.12
CA ASP A 99 -13.54 -24.29 8.84
C ASP A 99 -14.38 -25.26 9.69
N HIS A 100 -14.99 -26.23 9.02
CA HIS A 100 -15.78 -27.30 9.63
C HIS A 100 -14.89 -28.41 10.21
N ASP A 101 -13.57 -28.35 10.02
CA ASP A 101 -12.64 -29.32 10.59
C ASP A 101 -12.81 -29.47 12.11
N GLN A 102 -12.92 -30.73 12.56
CA GLN A 102 -13.11 -31.11 13.95
C GLN A 102 -11.79 -31.25 14.73
N GLY A 103 -10.67 -30.90 14.12
CA GLY A 103 -9.34 -30.86 14.74
C GLY A 103 -9.17 -29.82 15.86
N LYS A 104 -7.96 -29.80 16.46
CA LYS A 104 -7.63 -28.99 17.66
C LYS A 104 -7.56 -27.46 17.43
N GLN A 105 -7.54 -26.99 16.18
CA GLN A 105 -7.50 -25.55 15.87
C GLN A 105 -8.57 -25.21 14.83
N LYS A 106 -9.64 -24.54 15.28
CA LYS A 106 -10.71 -24.08 14.39
C LYS A 106 -10.20 -22.88 13.60
N ARG A 107 -10.00 -23.03 12.30
CA ARG A 107 -9.65 -21.89 11.43
C ARG A 107 -10.89 -21.09 11.08
N ARG A 108 -10.70 -19.81 10.79
CA ARG A 108 -11.70 -18.95 10.17
C ARG A 108 -11.04 -18.10 9.09
N PHE A 109 -11.83 -17.74 8.10
CA PHE A 109 -11.43 -16.89 7.00
C PHE A 109 -12.18 -15.59 7.15
N VAL A 110 -11.45 -14.48 7.26
CA VAL A 110 -12.03 -13.16 7.55
C VAL A 110 -11.73 -12.24 6.40
N ALA A 111 -12.76 -11.59 5.89
CA ALA A 111 -12.62 -10.57 4.87
C ALA A 111 -13.35 -9.28 5.27
N TYR A 112 -12.84 -8.16 4.75
CA TYR A 112 -13.34 -6.83 5.08
C TYR A 112 -13.77 -6.10 3.80
N PRO A 113 -14.88 -6.50 3.13
CA PRO A 113 -15.21 -6.02 1.78
C PRO A 113 -15.31 -4.49 1.73
N SER A 114 -15.96 -3.88 2.73
CA SER A 114 -16.13 -2.43 2.81
C SER A 114 -14.84 -1.66 3.08
N LEU A 115 -13.84 -2.29 3.73
CA LEU A 115 -12.53 -1.69 3.93
C LEU A 115 -11.64 -1.90 2.70
N GLN A 116 -11.70 -3.07 2.07
CA GLN A 116 -10.98 -3.39 0.83
C GLN A 116 -11.44 -2.50 -0.31
N GLU A 117 -12.74 -2.25 -0.48
CA GLU A 117 -13.23 -1.26 -1.44
C GLU A 117 -12.64 0.13 -1.16
N LYS A 118 -12.59 0.56 0.10
CA LYS A 118 -11.96 1.85 0.47
C LYS A 118 -10.45 1.87 0.24
N ILE A 119 -9.76 0.75 0.45
CA ILE A 119 -8.32 0.59 0.19
C ILE A 119 -8.05 0.49 -1.31
N ARG A 120 -8.91 -0.15 -2.11
CA ARG A 120 -8.81 -0.22 -3.57
C ARG A 120 -9.12 1.13 -4.22
N GLN A 121 -10.09 1.86 -3.67
CA GLN A 121 -10.38 3.25 -4.03
C GLN A 121 -9.25 4.20 -3.63
N GLN A 122 -8.48 3.86 -2.59
CA GLN A 122 -7.13 4.39 -2.42
C GLN A 122 -6.24 3.70 -3.46
N LYS A 123 -6.34 4.10 -4.73
CA LYS A 123 -5.44 3.67 -5.81
C LYS A 123 -4.01 3.73 -5.29
N LEU A 124 -3.42 2.60 -4.89
CA LEU A 124 -1.98 2.47 -4.80
C LEU A 124 -1.54 2.54 -6.26
N PRO A 125 -0.84 3.60 -6.67
CA PRO A 125 -0.56 3.79 -8.08
C PRO A 125 0.38 2.69 -8.57
N HIS A 126 -0.10 1.85 -9.49
CA HIS A 126 0.79 0.99 -10.26
C HIS A 126 1.58 1.88 -11.22
N ALA A 127 2.90 1.91 -11.08
CA ALA A 127 3.81 2.78 -11.84
C ALA A 127 3.60 2.70 -13.37
N GLU A 128 3.16 1.55 -13.89
CA GLU A 128 2.94 1.32 -15.32
C GLU A 128 1.78 2.12 -15.92
N ILE A 129 0.77 2.50 -15.12
CA ILE A 129 -0.48 3.10 -15.62
C ILE A 129 -0.31 4.56 -16.05
N ASN A 130 0.71 5.26 -15.54
CA ASN A 130 0.93 6.69 -15.78
C ASN A 130 2.36 7.00 -16.25
N GLU A 131 2.91 6.16 -17.12
CA GLU A 131 4.28 6.26 -17.65
C GLU A 131 5.39 6.33 -16.58
N GLY A 132 5.11 5.96 -15.33
CA GLY A 132 5.99 6.10 -14.17
C GLY A 132 5.87 7.42 -13.39
N ASN A 133 4.89 8.28 -13.67
CA ASN A 133 4.68 9.54 -12.97
C ASN A 133 3.81 9.36 -11.72
N ILE A 134 4.23 9.92 -10.57
CA ILE A 134 3.50 9.77 -9.30
C ILE A 134 3.57 11.03 -8.42
N ILE A 135 2.45 11.33 -7.75
CA ILE A 135 2.31 12.40 -6.76
C ILE A 135 2.23 11.81 -5.35
N PHE A 136 3.01 12.34 -4.41
CA PHE A 136 2.92 12.05 -2.98
C PHE A 136 2.32 13.23 -2.24
N ALA A 137 1.17 13.03 -1.59
CA ALA A 137 0.46 14.06 -0.84
C ALA A 137 -0.16 13.50 0.45
N HIS A 138 -0.16 14.27 1.53
CA HIS A 138 -0.71 13.84 2.82
C HIS A 138 -2.25 13.92 2.87
N ASP A 139 -2.79 15.09 2.48
CA ASP A 139 -4.22 15.42 2.58
C ASP A 139 -4.88 15.48 1.19
N TYR A 140 -5.25 14.32 0.63
CA TYR A 140 -5.85 14.24 -0.71
C TYR A 140 -7.38 14.03 -0.73
N VAL A 141 -7.93 13.28 0.24
CA VAL A 141 -9.25 12.60 0.12
C VAL A 141 -10.43 13.53 -0.13
N ASP A 142 -10.35 14.78 0.36
CA ASP A 142 -11.37 15.84 0.18
C ASP A 142 -10.74 17.16 -0.28
N SER A 143 -9.73 17.10 -1.15
CA SER A 143 -8.97 18.28 -1.58
C SER A 143 -9.07 18.53 -3.10
N PRO A 144 -8.86 19.78 -3.56
CA PRO A 144 -8.87 20.11 -4.98
C PRO A 144 -7.91 19.28 -5.85
N ILE A 145 -6.80 18.78 -5.27
CA ILE A 145 -5.86 17.90 -5.96
C ILE A 145 -6.53 16.65 -6.52
N LYS A 146 -7.58 16.13 -5.85
CA LYS A 146 -8.28 14.90 -6.26
C LYS A 146 -8.93 15.08 -7.63
N ALA A 147 -9.61 16.21 -7.84
CA ALA A 147 -10.27 16.50 -9.11
C ALA A 147 -9.25 16.64 -10.26
N MET A 148 -8.08 17.21 -10.00
CA MET A 148 -6.99 17.30 -10.98
C MET A 148 -6.44 15.91 -11.30
N VAL A 149 -6.11 15.12 -10.27
CA VAL A 149 -5.57 13.76 -10.43
C VAL A 149 -6.53 12.85 -11.19
N GLU A 150 -7.83 12.95 -10.92
CA GLU A 150 -8.86 12.20 -11.65
C GLU A 150 -8.99 12.66 -13.11
N ARG A 151 -8.89 13.97 -13.37
CA ARG A 151 -8.99 14.56 -14.72
C ARG A 151 -7.80 14.22 -15.61
N GLU A 152 -6.60 14.31 -15.05
CA GLU A 152 -5.33 14.05 -15.76
C GLU A 152 -4.90 12.57 -15.68
N GLU A 153 -5.73 11.71 -15.08
CA GLU A 153 -5.47 10.27 -14.86
C GLU A 153 -4.14 9.97 -14.14
N LEU A 154 -3.69 10.90 -13.28
CA LEU A 154 -2.41 10.79 -12.61
C LEU A 154 -2.41 9.76 -11.48
N ALA A 155 -1.25 9.20 -11.23
CA ALA A 155 -0.99 8.34 -10.08
C ALA A 155 -0.73 9.18 -8.81
N ILE A 156 -1.42 8.87 -7.71
CA ILE A 156 -1.24 9.54 -6.42
C ILE A 156 -1.08 8.52 -5.28
N HIS A 157 -0.09 8.73 -4.42
CA HIS A 157 0.09 7.98 -3.18
C HIS A 157 -0.17 8.89 -1.98
N ARG A 158 -1.04 8.42 -1.08
CA ARG A 158 -1.34 9.15 0.16
C ARG A 158 -0.28 8.88 1.21
N LEU A 159 0.38 9.95 1.65
CA LEU A 159 1.32 9.88 2.77
C LEU A 159 0.59 9.85 4.11
N LYS A 160 1.09 9.05 5.05
CA LYS A 160 0.60 9.00 6.44
C LYS A 160 1.01 10.22 7.25
N ASN A 161 2.13 10.85 6.90
CA ASN A 161 2.64 12.06 7.53
C ASN A 161 2.92 13.12 6.47
N SER A 162 2.99 14.39 6.88
CA SER A 162 3.31 15.46 5.93
C SER A 162 4.69 15.23 5.30
N PRO A 163 4.85 15.44 3.98
CA PRO A 163 6.16 15.39 3.33
C PRO A 163 7.11 16.51 3.75
N SER A 164 6.63 17.53 4.45
CA SER A 164 7.49 18.52 5.12
C SER A 164 8.17 17.96 6.38
N GLU A 165 7.75 16.77 6.84
CA GLU A 165 8.28 16.08 8.02
C GLU A 165 9.11 14.86 7.62
N ILE A 166 9.99 14.43 8.52
CA ILE A 166 10.94 13.35 8.23
C ILE A 166 10.28 11.99 8.00
N GLU A 167 9.17 11.71 8.69
CA GLU A 167 8.46 10.44 8.52
C GLU A 167 7.72 10.39 7.18
N GLY A 168 7.22 11.53 6.68
CA GLY A 168 6.69 11.64 5.33
C GLY A 168 7.79 11.42 4.28
N LEU A 169 8.95 12.04 4.47
CA LEU A 169 10.13 11.82 3.60
C LEU A 169 10.62 10.37 3.62
N ARG A 170 10.60 9.69 4.78
CA ARG A 170 10.98 8.28 4.90
C ARG A 170 10.01 7.37 4.16
N GLU A 171 8.71 7.66 4.25
CA GLU A 171 7.68 6.93 3.49
C GLU A 171 7.91 7.07 1.98
N VAL A 172 8.14 8.29 1.48
CA VAL A 172 8.51 8.54 0.07
C VAL A 172 9.74 7.73 -0.30
N PHE A 173 10.82 7.79 0.51
CA PHE A 173 12.06 7.08 0.22
C PHE A 173 11.85 5.57 0.05
N ASN A 174 11.18 4.93 1.01
CA ASN A 174 10.93 3.49 0.98
C ASN A 174 10.11 3.09 -0.26
N TYR A 175 9.07 3.87 -0.57
CA TYR A 175 8.25 3.62 -1.75
C TYR A 175 9.07 3.68 -3.05
N LEU A 176 9.95 4.67 -3.18
CA LEU A 176 10.81 4.79 -4.36
C LEU A 176 11.79 3.63 -4.50
N ILE A 177 12.28 3.06 -3.41
CA ILE A 177 13.17 1.88 -3.43
C ILE A 177 12.41 0.65 -3.91
N GLU A 178 11.18 0.46 -3.44
CA GLU A 178 10.33 -0.69 -3.79
C GLU A 178 9.78 -0.64 -5.23
N ASN A 179 9.73 0.56 -5.83
CA ASN A 179 9.15 0.78 -7.16
C ASN A 179 10.19 1.34 -8.13
N SER A 180 10.89 0.46 -8.84
CA SER A 180 11.95 0.83 -9.80
C SER A 180 11.45 1.57 -11.04
N ASP A 181 10.20 1.33 -11.42
CA ASP A 181 9.67 1.73 -12.73
C ASP A 181 9.16 3.18 -12.76
N LEU A 182 9.18 3.86 -11.61
CA LEU A 182 8.82 5.27 -11.53
C LEU A 182 9.86 6.14 -12.24
N LYS A 183 9.40 7.19 -12.91
CA LYS A 183 10.21 8.13 -13.68
C LYS A 183 10.20 9.51 -13.08
N ASN A 184 9.03 10.12 -12.90
CA ASN A 184 8.89 11.47 -12.36
C ASN A 184 8.08 11.47 -11.08
N ILE A 185 8.60 12.16 -10.08
CA ILE A 185 8.07 12.16 -8.73
C ILE A 185 7.74 13.58 -8.34
N MET A 186 6.51 13.80 -7.89
CA MET A 186 6.12 15.00 -7.16
C MET A 186 5.89 14.65 -5.70
N VAL A 187 6.43 15.45 -4.80
CA VAL A 187 6.16 15.40 -3.36
C VAL A 187 5.61 16.76 -2.97
N THR A 188 4.41 16.84 -2.40
CA THR A 188 3.77 18.13 -2.18
C THR A 188 2.88 18.19 -0.94
N THR A 189 2.86 19.35 -0.30
CA THR A 189 1.81 19.78 0.64
C THR A 189 0.79 20.67 -0.06
N ASN A 190 0.95 20.97 -1.35
CA ASN A 190 -0.01 21.73 -2.14
C ASN A 190 -1.21 20.85 -2.48
N ASN A 191 -2.33 21.21 -1.89
CA ASN A 191 -3.63 20.57 -2.09
C ASN A 191 -4.46 21.23 -3.19
N ASN A 192 -3.93 22.27 -3.85
CA ASN A 192 -4.59 22.99 -4.95
C ASN A 192 -3.68 23.05 -6.20
N LEU A 193 -3.58 21.92 -6.91
CA LEU A 193 -2.88 21.86 -8.20
C LEU A 193 -3.89 22.04 -9.34
N GLU A 194 -3.65 23.02 -10.21
CA GLU A 194 -4.56 23.35 -11.31
C GLU A 194 -4.27 22.56 -12.60
N LYS A 195 -3.02 22.09 -12.78
CA LYS A 195 -2.51 21.44 -13.99
C LYS A 195 -1.63 20.23 -13.66
N ASP A 196 -1.38 19.39 -14.66
CA ASP A 196 -0.42 18.30 -14.54
C ASP A 196 0.99 18.84 -14.21
N PRO A 197 1.58 18.46 -13.06
CA PRO A 197 2.91 18.91 -12.65
C PRO A 197 4.05 18.35 -13.51
N PHE A 198 3.80 17.37 -14.39
CA PHE A 198 4.80 16.66 -15.19
C PHE A 198 4.84 17.06 -16.67
N GLU A 199 3.88 17.85 -17.16
CA GLU A 199 3.81 18.32 -18.56
C GLU A 199 5.11 19.02 -19.01
N GLU A 200 5.69 19.82 -18.13
CA GLU A 200 7.01 20.42 -18.33
C GLU A 200 8.07 19.39 -17.93
N SER A 201 8.28 18.38 -18.80
CA SER A 201 9.27 17.33 -18.59
C SER A 201 10.61 17.93 -18.12
N ILE A 202 10.94 17.77 -16.84
CA ILE A 202 12.07 18.48 -16.26
C ILE A 202 13.34 17.79 -16.73
N ASN A 203 13.93 18.31 -17.80
CA ASN A 203 15.22 17.87 -18.32
C ASN A 203 16.29 18.06 -17.22
N PHE A 204 16.59 16.98 -16.49
CA PHE A 204 17.63 16.83 -15.46
C PHE A 204 17.60 17.78 -14.25
N LYS A 205 16.67 18.73 -14.19
CA LYS A 205 16.52 19.66 -13.08
C LYS A 205 15.39 19.24 -12.14
N MET A 206 15.34 19.91 -10.99
CA MET A 206 14.30 19.76 -9.97
C MET A 206 13.54 21.08 -9.84
N ALA A 207 12.22 21.02 -9.69
CA ALA A 207 11.42 22.18 -9.30
C ALA A 207 11.17 22.14 -7.79
N VAL A 208 11.36 23.28 -7.12
CA VAL A 208 11.12 23.41 -5.67
C VAL A 208 10.33 24.67 -5.39
N GLU A 209 9.23 24.51 -4.66
CA GLU A 209 8.46 25.60 -4.05
C GLU A 209 8.50 25.45 -2.54
N ARG A 210 8.67 26.57 -1.84
CA ARG A 210 8.76 26.56 -0.37
C ARG A 210 7.39 26.51 0.29
N THR A 211 6.43 27.27 -0.23
CA THR A 211 5.11 27.46 0.38
C THR A 211 4.05 27.63 -0.72
N PRO A 212 3.13 26.66 -0.90
CA PRO A 212 3.16 25.33 -0.30
C PRO A 212 4.44 24.55 -0.69
N PHE A 213 4.86 23.59 0.14
CA PHE A 213 6.05 22.81 -0.17
C PHE A 213 5.75 21.91 -1.36
N THR A 214 6.47 22.10 -2.46
CA THR A 214 6.36 21.27 -3.65
C THR A 214 7.76 20.91 -4.12
N LEU A 215 7.97 19.64 -4.43
CA LEU A 215 9.22 19.12 -4.95
C LEU A 215 8.91 18.22 -6.15
N VAL A 216 9.38 18.58 -7.34
CA VAL A 216 9.22 17.75 -8.55
C VAL A 216 10.59 17.43 -9.11
N ALA A 217 10.88 16.14 -9.31
CA ALA A 217 12.14 15.68 -9.88
C ALA A 217 12.01 14.28 -10.49
N SER A 218 13.01 13.86 -11.25
CA SER A 218 13.13 12.45 -11.65
C SER A 218 13.31 11.54 -10.43
N ARG A 219 12.95 10.26 -10.56
CA ARG A 219 13.10 9.25 -9.49
C ARG A 219 14.52 9.21 -8.94
N SER A 220 15.53 9.19 -9.80
CA SER A 220 16.93 9.13 -9.38
C SER A 220 17.34 10.34 -8.54
N LEU A 221 16.95 11.54 -8.97
CA LEU A 221 17.22 12.76 -8.23
C LEU A 221 16.39 12.86 -6.94
N MET A 222 15.14 12.39 -6.96
CA MET A 222 14.30 12.34 -5.77
C MET A 222 14.90 11.42 -4.69
N ILE A 223 15.39 10.24 -5.07
CA ILE A 223 16.09 9.32 -4.15
C ILE A 223 17.33 10.00 -3.55
N GLU A 224 18.11 10.71 -4.37
CA GLU A 224 19.30 11.42 -3.93
C GLU A 224 18.96 12.52 -2.90
N VAL A 225 17.95 13.34 -3.20
CA VAL A 225 17.53 14.46 -2.34
C VAL A 225 16.94 13.95 -1.02
N VAL A 226 16.00 13.01 -1.10
CA VAL A 226 15.36 12.45 0.10
C VAL A 226 16.39 11.68 0.94
N GLY A 227 17.27 10.90 0.31
CA GLY A 227 18.38 10.23 1.00
C GLY A 227 19.30 11.22 1.72
N LYS A 228 19.66 12.33 1.07
CA LYS A 228 20.47 13.39 1.68
C LYS A 228 19.75 14.04 2.86
N LEU A 229 18.46 14.34 2.74
CA LEU A 229 17.64 14.89 3.82
C LEU A 229 17.63 13.96 5.05
N LEU A 230 17.44 12.66 4.83
CA LEU A 230 17.46 11.64 5.89
C LEU A 230 18.85 11.53 6.55
N ILE A 231 19.93 11.58 5.78
CA ILE A 231 21.31 11.55 6.30
C ILE A 231 21.59 12.79 7.16
N GLU A 232 21.26 13.99 6.69
CA GLU A 232 21.47 15.23 7.44
C GLU A 232 20.64 15.25 8.72
N TYR A 233 19.39 14.77 8.68
CA TYR A 233 18.56 14.60 9.86
C TYR A 233 19.21 13.68 10.90
N ASN A 234 19.69 12.52 10.48
CA ASN A 234 20.37 11.56 11.36
C ASN A 234 21.66 12.14 11.96
N HIS A 235 22.47 12.85 11.16
CA HIS A 235 23.65 13.57 11.66
C HIS A 235 23.29 14.61 12.72
N GLN A 236 22.17 15.32 12.55
CA GLN A 236 21.71 16.31 13.52
C GLN A 236 21.26 15.68 14.83
N ILE A 237 20.46 14.61 14.79
CA ILE A 237 20.08 13.86 16.01
C ILE A 237 21.32 13.38 16.76
N PHE A 238 22.31 12.86 16.03
CA PHE A 238 23.54 12.37 16.66
C PHE A 238 24.31 13.51 17.35
N LYS A 239 24.41 14.68 16.71
CA LYS A 239 25.08 15.86 17.29
C LYS A 239 24.32 16.45 18.47
N SER A 240 22.99 16.55 18.39
CA SER A 240 22.17 17.13 19.46
C SER A 240 22.22 16.27 20.74
N LYS A 241 22.17 14.94 20.60
CA LYS A 241 22.33 14.00 21.72
C LYS A 241 23.70 14.08 22.39
N ARG A 242 24.75 14.45 21.66
CA ARG A 242 26.13 14.46 22.16
C ARG A 242 26.56 15.78 22.79
N PHE A 243 25.96 16.91 22.39
CA PHE A 243 26.49 18.24 22.73
C PHE A 243 25.53 19.16 23.51
N SER A 244 24.33 18.71 23.89
CA SER A 244 23.33 19.53 24.62
C SER A 244 23.14 20.93 24.02
N GLN A 245 23.27 21.04 22.70
CA GLN A 245 23.16 22.33 21.99
C GLN A 245 21.69 22.64 21.71
N LYS A 246 21.34 23.94 21.79
CA LYS A 246 20.02 24.51 21.49
C LYS A 246 19.46 23.95 20.17
N GLN A 247 18.13 23.74 20.15
CA GLN A 247 17.32 23.28 19.02
C GLN A 247 17.80 23.88 17.69
N TYR A 248 18.52 23.08 16.91
CA TYR A 248 18.71 23.36 15.49
C TYR A 248 17.43 22.92 14.76
N GLN A 249 16.79 23.84 14.04
CA GLN A 249 15.54 23.55 13.33
C GLN A 249 15.87 22.86 12.00
N PHE A 250 15.45 21.60 11.86
CA PHE A 250 15.59 20.89 10.59
C PHE A 250 14.67 21.52 9.54
N SER A 251 15.26 22.12 8.50
CA SER A 251 14.54 22.74 7.41
C SER A 251 14.84 22.00 6.11
N VAL A 252 13.83 21.29 5.59
CA VAL A 252 13.91 20.54 4.32
C VAL A 252 14.37 21.46 3.18
N PHE A 253 13.75 22.63 3.07
CA PHE A 253 14.06 23.60 2.02
C PHE A 253 15.50 24.11 2.10
N GLU A 254 16.01 24.44 3.30
CA GLU A 254 17.39 24.94 3.45
C GLU A 254 18.43 23.88 3.08
N ILE A 255 18.18 22.62 3.40
CA ILE A 255 19.07 21.51 3.03
C ILE A 255 19.06 21.31 1.51
N ILE A 256 17.88 21.36 0.88
CA ILE A 256 17.76 21.29 -0.58
C ILE A 256 18.56 22.42 -1.24
N MET A 257 18.35 23.67 -0.81
CA MET A 257 19.09 24.82 -1.37
C MET A 257 20.59 24.73 -1.10
N LYS A 258 21.01 24.18 0.05
CA LYS A 258 22.43 24.05 0.38
C LYS A 258 23.18 23.04 -0.50
N TYR A 259 22.55 21.91 -0.83
CA TYR A 259 23.23 20.80 -1.50
C TYR A 259 22.83 20.60 -2.96
N PHE A 260 21.74 21.22 -3.43
CA PHE A 260 21.19 20.99 -4.77
C PHE A 260 20.86 22.27 -5.55
N ALA A 261 21.29 23.47 -5.08
CA ALA A 261 20.94 24.75 -5.71
C ALA A 261 21.25 24.83 -7.22
N ASP A 262 22.34 24.21 -7.67
CA ASP A 262 22.76 24.16 -9.07
C ASP A 262 21.82 23.32 -9.97
N ARG A 263 20.98 22.49 -9.36
CA ARG A 263 20.06 21.57 -10.02
C ARG A 263 18.60 22.01 -9.91
N ILE A 264 18.33 23.16 -9.31
CA ILE A 264 16.97 23.69 -9.11
C ILE A 264 16.58 24.66 -10.23
N VAL A 265 15.36 24.49 -10.75
CA VAL A 265 14.60 25.55 -11.41
C VAL A 265 13.63 26.10 -10.38
N LEU A 266 13.82 27.35 -9.97
CA LEU A 266 12.81 28.04 -9.18
C LEU A 266 11.65 28.32 -10.11
N LYS A 267 10.47 27.76 -9.82
CA LYS A 267 9.23 28.21 -10.46
C LYS A 267 8.95 29.62 -9.93
N GLU A 268 9.13 30.63 -10.78
CA GLU A 268 8.67 31.99 -10.45
C GLU A 268 7.13 31.98 -10.39
N GLN A 269 6.59 32.75 -9.46
CA GLN A 269 5.14 32.84 -9.16
C GLN A 269 4.34 33.43 -10.31
#